data_AF-A0ABD4S108-F1
#
_entry.id   AF-A0ABD4S108-F1
#
_cell.length_a   1.000
_cell.length_b   1.000
_cell.length_c   1.000
_cell.angle_alpha   90.00
_cell.angle_beta   90.00
_cell.angle_gamma   90.00
#
_symmetry.space_group_name_H-M   'P 1'
#
loop_
_entity.id
_entity.type
_entity.pdbx_description
1 polymer ?
#
loop_
_entity_poly.entity_id
_entity_poly.type
_entity_poly.pdbx_seq_one_letter_code
_entity_poly.pdbx_strand_id
1 'polypeptide(L)' 'MYNILKRMIEQKNYETKEELQTKLDVFYALSRIKENEYTELTNMINKEEVPKEPII' A
#
# COMPACT_ATOMS: atom_id res chain seq x y z
N MET A 1 -9.76 1.48 -9.34
CA MET A 1 -9.15 0.55 -8.38
C MET A 1 -8.32 1.30 -7.33
N TYR A 2 -7.49 2.27 -7.73
CA TYR A 2 -6.73 3.13 -6.82
C TYR A 2 -7.54 3.70 -5.63
N ASN A 3 -8.73 4.28 -5.85
CA ASN A 3 -9.56 4.80 -4.74
C ASN A 3 -9.95 3.75 -3.69
N ILE A 4 -10.06 2.47 -4.06
CA ILE A 4 -10.38 1.38 -3.12
C ILE A 4 -9.16 1.06 -2.26
N LEU A 5 -7.99 0.92 -2.89
CA LEU A 5 -6.72 0.68 -2.20
C LEU A 5 -6.36 1.85 -1.29
N LYS A 6 -6.56 3.08 -1.77
CA LYS A 6 -6.38 4.30 -0.99
C LYS A 6 -7.28 4.32 0.24
N ARG A 7 -8.57 3.99 0.08
CA ARG A 7 -9.49 3.86 1.21
C ARG A 7 -9.09 2.74 2.17
N MET A 8 -8.59 1.61 1.67
CA MET A 8 -8.08 0.54 2.54
C MET A 8 -6.89 1.02 3.38
N ILE A 9 -5.98 1.80 2.78
CA ILE A 9 -4.87 2.45 3.48
C ILE A 9 -5.41 3.40 4.57
N GLU A 10 -6.25 4.36 4.19
CA GLU A 10 -6.82 5.34 5.13
C GLU A 10 -7.67 4.70 6.24
N GLN A 11 -8.37 3.61 5.95
CA GLN A 11 -9.17 2.88 6.94
C GLN A 11 -8.35 1.89 7.77
N LYS A 12 -7.04 1.75 7.50
CA LYS A 12 -6.19 0.70 8.07
C LYS A 12 -6.82 -0.68 7.95
N ASN A 13 -7.51 -0.91 6.84
CA ASN A 13 -8.20 -2.17 6.54
C ASN A 13 -7.22 -3.18 5.93
N TYR A 14 -6.10 -3.38 6.63
CA TYR A 14 -5.02 -4.29 6.30
C TYR A 14 -4.31 -4.67 7.60
N GLU A 15 -4.04 -5.96 7.82
CA GLU A 15 -3.38 -6.42 9.04
C GLU A 15 -1.89 -6.10 9.05
N THR A 16 -1.25 -6.24 7.88
CA THR A 16 0.18 -5.99 7.70
C THR A 16 0.45 -5.28 6.39
N LYS A 17 1.55 -4.52 6.34
CA LYS A 17 2.01 -3.87 5.13
C LYS A 17 2.30 -4.87 4.00
N GLU A 18 2.77 -6.06 4.34
CA GLU A 18 3.06 -7.12 3.38
C GLU A 18 1.80 -7.58 2.68
N GLU A 19 0.69 -7.72 3.39
CA GLU A 19 -0.58 -8.11 2.77
C GLU A 19 -1.09 -7.02 1.82
N LEU A 20 -0.92 -5.76 2.20
CA LEU A 20 -1.32 -4.62 1.38
C LEU A 20 -0.39 -4.40 0.16
N GLN A 21 0.91 -4.57 0.35
CA GLN A 21 1.92 -4.64 -0.72
C GLN A 21 1.62 -5.78 -1.70
N THR A 22 1.29 -6.96 -1.18
CA THR A 22 0.90 -8.12 -1.99
C THR A 22 -0.36 -7.82 -2.79
N LYS A 23 -1.38 -7.18 -2.18
CA LYS A 23 -2.57 -6.74 -2.91
C LYS A 23 -2.18 -5.76 -4.01
N LEU A 24 -1.37 -4.74 -3.71
CA LEU A 24 -0.90 -3.77 -4.70
C LEU A 24 -0.19 -4.45 -5.87
N ASP A 25 0.70 -5.41 -5.59
CA ASP A 25 1.45 -6.16 -6.59
C ASP A 25 0.52 -6.98 -7.48
N VAL A 26 -0.47 -7.68 -6.89
CA VAL A 26 -1.51 -8.40 -7.63
C VAL A 26 -2.34 -7.44 -8.48
N PHE A 27 -2.76 -6.28 -7.96
CA PHE A 27 -3.53 -5.31 -8.74
C PHE A 27 -2.70 -4.69 -9.88
N TYR A 28 -1.40 -4.51 -9.66
CA TYR A 28 -0.47 -4.04 -10.67
C TYR A 28 -0.24 -5.10 -11.75
N ALA A 29 0.00 -6.35 -11.37
CA ALA A 29 0.13 -7.50 -12.27
C ALA A 29 -1.14 -7.74 -13.10
N LEU A 30 -2.32 -7.51 -12.52
CA LEU A 30 -3.60 -7.55 -13.23
C LEU A 30 -3.86 -6.31 -14.10
N SER A 31 -2.91 -5.38 -14.21
CA SER A 31 -3.05 -4.10 -14.92
C SER A 31 -4.28 -3.29 -14.47
N ARG A 32 -4.72 -3.46 -13.22
CA ARG A 32 -5.87 -2.75 -12.62
C ARG A 32 -5.47 -1.40 -12.04
N ILE A 33 -4.19 -1.24 -11.72
CA ILE A 33 -3.55 0.02 -11.35
C ILE A 33 -2.31 0.20 -12.22
N LYS A 34 -1.93 1.46 -12.41
CA LYS A 34 -0.73 1.83 -13.15
C LYS A 34 0.44 1.97 -12.18
N GLU A 35 1.66 1.99 -12.72
CA GLU A 35 2.89 2.13 -11.92
C GLU A 35 2.85 3.39 -11.04
N ASN A 36 2.42 4.53 -11.59
CA ASN A 36 2.29 5.78 -10.83
C ASN A 36 1.35 5.63 -9.62
N GLU A 37 0.20 4.95 -9.80
CA GLU A 37 -0.77 4.70 -8.75
C GLU A 37 -0.21 3.72 -7.71
N TYR A 38 0.49 2.67 -8.15
CA TYR A 38 1.14 1.68 -7.29
C TYR A 38 2.22 2.34 -6.41
N THR A 39 3.08 3.17 -7.00
CA THR A 39 4.12 3.91 -6.28
C THR A 39 3.51 4.89 -5.28
N GLU A 40 2.44 5.57 -5.65
CA GLU A 40 1.77 6.51 -4.74
C GLU A 40 1.14 5.80 -3.55
N LEU A 41 0.42 4.69 -3.79
CA LEU A 41 -0.17 3.86 -2.74
C LEU A 41 0.91 3.24 -1.84
N THR A 42 1.99 2.73 -2.42
CA THR A 42 3.17 2.22 -1.68
C THR A 42 3.78 3.30 -0.79
N ASN A 43 3.92 4.51 -1.31
CA ASN A 43 4.40 5.64 -0.53
C ASN A 43 3.44 6.02 0.59
N MET A 44 2.12 5.97 0.37
CA MET A 44 1.14 6.21 1.44
C MET A 44 1.25 5.18 2.56
N ILE A 45 1.42 3.89 2.22
CA ILE A 45 1.63 2.80 3.19
C ILE A 45 2.87 3.04 4.03
N ASN A 46 3.99 3.36 3.37
CA ASN A 46 5.27 3.62 4.04
C ASN A 46 5.23 4.92 4.86
N LYS A 47 4.41 5.90 4.48
CA LYS A 47 4.31 7.20 5.16
C LYS A 47 3.43 7.14 6.41
N GLU A 48 2.45 6.24 6.47
CA GLU A 48 1.74 5.91 7.71
C GLU A 48 2.60 5.09 8.69
N GLU A 49 3.62 4.39 8.20
CA GLU A 49 4.70 3.83 9.01
C GLU A 49 5.82 4.85 9.19
N VAL A 50 5.62 5.88 10.01
CA VAL A 50 6.76 6.59 10.59
C VAL A 50 7.65 5.52 11.25
N PRO A 51 8.94 5.44 10.91
CA PRO A 51 9.77 4.31 11.27
C PRO A 51 9.90 4.26 12.79
N LYS A 52 9.36 3.21 13.41
CA LYS A 52 9.98 2.66 14.61
C LYS A 52 11.33 2.12 14.13
N GLU A 53 12.34 2.98 14.19
CA GLU A 53 13.74 2.62 14.06
C GLU A 53 13.95 1.25 14.73
N PRO A 54 14.68 0.30 14.12
CA PRO A 54 15.07 -0.90 14.83
C PRO A 54 15.82 -0.43 16.07
N ILE A 55 15.22 -0.65 17.23
CA ILE A 55 15.82 -0.36 18.52
C ILE A 55 16.95 -1.38 18.63
N ILE A 56 18.16 -0.94 18.28
CA ILE A 56 19.41 -1.71 18.44
C ILE A 56 19.75 -1.75 19.93
#